data_AF-A0A9P6SCZ0-F1
#
_entry.id   AF-A0A9P6SCZ0-F1
#
_cell.length_a   1.000
_cell.length_b   1.000
_cell.length_c   1.000
_cell.angle_alpha   90.00
_cell.angle_beta   90.00
_cell.angle_gamma   90.00
#
_symmetry.space_group_name_H-M   'P 1'
#
loop_
_entity.id
_entity.type
_entity.pdbx_description
1 polymer ?
#
loop_
_entity_poly.entity_id
_entity_poly.type
_entity_poly.pdbx_seq_one_letter_code
_entity_poly.pdbx_strand_id
1 'polypeptide(L)'
;MAPGGQNNRSELRHDDDDDQEYKDIPEDRSLVDDDSDGELEEQEENLLIHLTPSQRDAAIENLEIETMDRIQKLRASIGVLTNSLKFRAEAEMNRLPAAIRAMTVEEFWFTYNGSAKDYLEQQAKTKAVANTAFLHALGKVDQKRKRETPGPADDLWQQKKRNRDEQRQKQPQASGFNGGSSSMSSNTSQHRPSHQSARHNPYPDQQQRRHQSPFVGPRSTRDR
;
A
#
# COMPACT_ATOMS: atom_id res chain seq x y z
N MET A 1 49.31 10.64 -27.89
CA MET A 1 48.43 10.24 -29.02
C MET A 1 48.09 8.78 -28.83
N ALA A 2 46.86 8.47 -28.43
CA ALA A 2 46.30 7.12 -28.37
C ALA A 2 44.78 7.24 -28.63
N PRO A 3 44.16 6.26 -29.32
CA PRO A 3 43.01 6.48 -30.19
C PRO A 3 41.66 6.39 -29.47
N GLY A 4 40.68 7.12 -30.02
CA GLY A 4 39.30 7.18 -29.55
C GLY A 4 38.53 5.89 -29.80
N GLY A 5 37.81 5.45 -28.78
CA GLY A 5 36.83 4.36 -28.86
C GLY A 5 35.49 4.90 -29.38
N GLN A 6 35.05 4.34 -30.50
CA GLN A 6 33.75 4.58 -31.11
C GLN A 6 32.70 3.74 -30.37
N ASN A 7 31.71 4.41 -29.76
CA ASN A 7 30.58 3.75 -29.12
C ASN A 7 29.52 3.42 -30.17
N ASN A 8 29.38 2.12 -30.45
CA ASN A 8 28.28 1.57 -31.24
C ASN A 8 26.97 1.72 -30.47
N ARG A 9 26.16 2.72 -30.85
CA ARG A 9 24.80 2.93 -30.36
C ARG A 9 23.87 2.10 -31.25
N SER A 10 23.48 0.93 -30.77
CA SER A 10 22.48 0.09 -31.42
C SER A 10 21.14 0.83 -31.42
N GLU A 11 20.68 1.21 -32.61
CA GLU A 11 19.35 1.79 -32.83
C GLU A 11 18.30 0.70 -32.63
N LEU A 12 17.46 0.92 -31.62
CA LEU A 12 16.26 0.13 -31.34
C LEU A 12 15.23 0.49 -32.42
N ARG A 13 15.06 -0.37 -33.42
CA ARG A 13 14.01 -0.23 -34.43
C ARG A 13 12.66 -0.46 -33.74
N HIS A 14 11.79 0.54 -33.84
CA HIS A 14 10.36 0.42 -33.58
C HIS A 14 9.80 -0.33 -34.79
N ASP A 15 9.26 -1.53 -34.54
CA ASP A 15 8.43 -2.23 -35.50
C ASP A 15 7.07 -1.52 -35.50
N ASP A 16 6.71 -1.01 -36.67
CA ASP A 16 5.42 -0.38 -36.95
C ASP A 16 4.31 -1.42 -36.79
N ASP A 17 3.45 -1.21 -35.78
CA ASP A 17 2.28 -2.03 -35.54
C ASP A 17 1.27 -1.87 -36.68
N ASP A 18 0.83 -3.03 -37.17
CA ASP A 18 -0.09 -3.25 -38.28
C ASP A 18 -1.42 -2.48 -38.14
N ASP A 19 -1.67 -1.58 -39.10
CA ASP A 19 -2.99 -1.08 -39.47
C ASP A 19 -3.86 -2.23 -40.02
N GLN A 20 -4.43 -3.05 -39.13
CA GLN A 20 -5.47 -4.01 -39.49
C GLN A 20 -6.80 -3.26 -39.69
N GLU A 21 -6.96 -2.81 -40.94
CA GLU A 21 -8.19 -2.34 -41.57
C GLU A 21 -9.31 -3.38 -41.44
N TYR A 22 -10.16 -3.25 -40.42
CA TYR A 22 -11.42 -3.99 -40.31
C TYR A 22 -12.44 -3.45 -41.33
N LYS A 23 -12.32 -3.92 -42.56
CA LYS A 23 -13.38 -3.87 -43.57
C LYS A 23 -14.29 -5.10 -43.41
N ASP A 24 -15.58 -4.83 -43.47
CA ASP A 24 -16.65 -5.79 -43.78
C ASP A 24 -17.11 -6.72 -42.65
N ILE A 25 -17.88 -6.17 -41.70
CA ILE A 25 -18.90 -6.94 -41.00
C ILE A 25 -20.23 -6.71 -41.74
N PRO A 26 -20.82 -7.72 -42.39
CA PRO A 26 -22.12 -7.59 -43.02
C PRO A 26 -23.22 -7.38 -41.98
N GLU A 27 -24.00 -6.30 -42.13
CA GLU A 27 -25.25 -6.08 -41.40
C GLU A 27 -26.28 -7.14 -41.79
N ASP A 28 -26.28 -8.28 -41.11
CA ASP A 28 -27.40 -9.21 -41.18
C ASP A 28 -28.51 -8.73 -40.23
N ARG A 29 -29.35 -7.84 -40.76
CA ARG A 29 -30.64 -7.47 -40.17
C ARG A 29 -31.61 -8.63 -40.35
N SER A 30 -31.43 -9.69 -39.58
CA SER A 30 -32.50 -10.66 -39.38
C SER A 30 -33.53 -10.08 -38.42
N LEU A 31 -34.69 -9.84 -39.01
CA LEU A 31 -35.96 -9.52 -38.40
C LEU A 31 -36.32 -10.62 -37.39
N VAL A 32 -36.20 -10.33 -36.09
CA VAL A 32 -36.75 -11.18 -35.03
C VAL A 32 -37.93 -10.43 -34.44
N ASP A 33 -39.12 -10.81 -34.91
CA ASP A 33 -40.38 -10.50 -34.23
C ASP A 33 -40.41 -11.34 -32.95
N ASP A 34 -39.93 -10.77 -31.85
CA ASP A 34 -40.01 -11.38 -30.52
C ASP A 34 -41.14 -10.69 -29.74
N ASP A 35 -42.30 -11.34 -29.71
CA ASP A 35 -43.46 -11.03 -28.88
C ASP A 35 -43.14 -11.39 -27.40
N SER A 36 -42.13 -10.75 -26.81
CA SER A 36 -41.85 -10.89 -25.37
C SER A 36 -42.74 -9.94 -24.56
N ASP A 37 -43.87 -10.50 -24.16
CA ASP A 37 -44.47 -10.34 -22.84
C ASP A 37 -43.62 -9.59 -21.79
N GLY A 38 -43.91 -8.29 -21.68
CA GLY A 38 -43.31 -7.35 -20.72
C GLY A 38 -43.16 -7.89 -19.31
N GLU A 39 -41.95 -8.36 -19.00
CA GLU A 39 -41.41 -8.25 -17.65
C GLU A 39 -41.24 -6.76 -17.34
N LEU A 40 -41.88 -6.34 -16.26
CA LEU A 40 -41.65 -5.07 -15.60
C LEU A 40 -40.19 -5.08 -15.12
N GLU A 41 -39.25 -4.77 -16.02
CA GLU A 41 -37.94 -4.31 -15.63
C GLU A 41 -38.19 -3.09 -14.73
N GLU A 42 -37.98 -3.31 -13.43
CA GLU A 42 -37.61 -2.26 -12.49
C GLU A 42 -36.40 -1.56 -13.13
N GLN A 43 -36.71 -0.55 -13.95
CA GLN A 43 -35.77 0.47 -14.37
C GLN A 43 -35.26 1.05 -13.06
N GLU A 44 -34.13 0.53 -12.58
CA GLU A 44 -33.27 1.23 -11.64
C GLU A 44 -33.06 2.60 -12.27
N GLU A 45 -33.85 3.57 -11.79
CA GLU A 45 -33.94 4.90 -12.33
C GLU A 45 -32.52 5.46 -12.39
N ASN A 46 -32.01 5.60 -13.62
CA ASN A 46 -30.75 6.27 -13.88
C ASN A 46 -30.92 7.73 -13.43
N LEU A 47 -30.65 8.00 -12.14
CA LEU A 47 -30.78 9.30 -11.47
C LEU A 47 -29.99 10.42 -12.19
N LEU A 48 -29.11 10.07 -13.12
CA LEU A 48 -28.41 10.97 -14.02
C LEU A 48 -29.34 11.69 -15.03
N ILE A 49 -30.53 11.15 -15.29
CA ILE A 49 -31.48 11.66 -16.30
C ILE A 49 -32.23 12.90 -15.80
N HIS A 50 -32.26 13.17 -14.49
CA HIS A 50 -33.02 14.31 -13.93
C HIS A 50 -32.19 15.59 -13.67
N LEU A 51 -30.92 15.62 -14.07
CA LEU A 51 -30.11 16.84 -13.96
C LEU A 51 -30.38 17.79 -15.12
N THR A 52 -30.61 19.07 -14.81
CA THR A 52 -30.60 20.12 -15.83
C THR A 52 -29.22 20.15 -16.52
N PRO A 53 -29.13 20.58 -17.79
CA PRO A 53 -27.85 20.66 -18.51
C PRO A 53 -26.77 21.40 -17.71
N SER A 54 -27.13 22.55 -17.10
CA SER A 54 -26.20 23.32 -16.26
C SER A 54 -25.71 22.57 -15.02
N GLN A 55 -26.56 21.76 -14.37
CA GLN A 55 -26.14 20.94 -13.23
C GLN A 55 -25.23 19.80 -13.66
N ARG A 56 -25.47 19.23 -14.85
CA ARG A 56 -24.60 18.20 -15.44
C ARG A 56 -23.22 18.79 -15.75
N ASP A 57 -23.16 19.95 -16.37
CA ASP A 57 -21.89 20.64 -16.69
C ASP A 57 -21.11 20.97 -15.42
N ALA A 58 -21.78 21.48 -14.38
CA ALA A 58 -21.17 21.73 -13.08
C ALA A 58 -20.67 20.44 -12.39
N ALA A 59 -21.39 19.32 -12.55
CA ALA A 59 -20.94 18.03 -12.03
C ALA A 59 -19.70 17.52 -12.77
N ILE A 60 -19.64 17.69 -14.10
CA ILE A 60 -18.47 17.35 -14.92
C ILE A 60 -17.27 18.20 -14.50
N GLU A 61 -17.42 19.52 -14.39
CA GLU A 61 -16.34 20.42 -13.96
C GLU A 61 -15.79 20.05 -12.58
N ASN A 62 -16.67 19.72 -11.62
CA ASN A 62 -16.25 19.25 -10.30
C ASN A 62 -15.45 17.94 -10.36
N LEU A 63 -15.88 16.98 -11.19
CA LEU A 63 -15.18 15.72 -11.38
C LEU A 63 -13.81 15.93 -12.05
N GLU A 64 -13.71 16.84 -13.01
CA GLU A 64 -12.45 17.20 -13.65
C GLU A 64 -11.46 17.81 -12.64
N ILE A 65 -11.93 18.75 -11.81
CA ILE A 65 -11.12 19.35 -10.73
C ILE A 65 -10.63 18.27 -9.75
N GLU A 66 -11.50 17.38 -9.28
CA GLU A 66 -11.11 16.29 -8.38
C GLU A 66 -10.09 15.36 -9.03
N THR A 67 -10.31 15.01 -10.30
CA THR A 67 -9.41 14.14 -11.06
C THR A 67 -8.04 14.78 -11.21
N MET A 68 -7.98 16.08 -11.53
CA MET A 68 -6.72 16.82 -11.62
C MET A 68 -5.98 16.88 -10.28
N ASP A 69 -6.66 17.19 -9.18
CA ASP A 69 -6.07 17.20 -7.83
C ASP A 69 -5.54 15.81 -7.45
N ARG A 70 -6.28 14.75 -7.74
CA ARG A 70 -5.84 13.37 -7.50
C ARG A 70 -4.62 12.99 -8.32
N ILE A 71 -4.56 13.38 -9.60
CA ILE A 71 -3.38 13.19 -10.45
C ILE A 71 -2.18 13.95 -9.86
N GLN A 72 -2.37 15.20 -9.43
CA GLN A 72 -1.30 16.00 -8.83
C GLN A 72 -0.77 15.37 -7.54
N LYS A 73 -1.66 14.89 -6.66
CA LYS A 73 -1.29 14.16 -5.44
C LYS A 73 -0.51 12.89 -5.74
N LEU A 74 -0.94 12.10 -6.73
CA LEU A 74 -0.24 10.89 -7.14
C LEU A 74 1.16 11.21 -7.68
N ARG A 75 1.29 12.22 -8.55
CA ARG A 75 2.59 12.68 -9.07
C ARG A 75 3.52 13.15 -7.95
N ALA A 76 3.01 13.92 -6.99
CA ALA A 76 3.79 14.36 -5.84
C ALA A 76 4.26 13.16 -4.98
N SER A 77 3.37 12.20 -4.72
CA SER A 77 3.68 10.98 -3.97
C SER A 77 4.77 10.15 -4.65
N ILE A 78 4.65 9.92 -5.97
CA ILE A 78 5.67 9.24 -6.78
C ILE A 78 7.01 9.99 -6.66
N GLY A 79 7.00 11.32 -6.77
CA GLY A 79 8.22 12.13 -6.62
C GLY A 79 8.92 11.92 -5.27
N VAL A 80 8.16 11.95 -4.17
CA VAL A 80 8.69 11.71 -2.82
C VAL A 80 9.25 10.30 -2.68
N LEU A 81 8.52 9.28 -3.15
CA LEU A 81 8.95 7.87 -3.06
C LEU A 81 10.21 7.60 -3.87
N THR A 82 10.28 8.11 -5.11
CA THR A 82 11.45 7.96 -5.98
C THR A 82 12.68 8.63 -5.37
N ASN A 83 12.54 9.86 -4.86
CA ASN A 83 13.64 10.56 -4.20
C ASN A 83 14.09 9.84 -2.93
N SER A 84 13.15 9.33 -2.13
CA SER A 84 13.46 8.53 -0.93
C SER A 84 14.21 7.24 -1.27
N LEU A 85 13.83 6.54 -2.34
CA LEU A 85 14.51 5.33 -2.80
C LEU A 85 15.92 5.64 -3.31
N LYS A 86 16.06 6.69 -4.14
CA LYS A 86 17.35 7.15 -4.65
C LYS A 86 18.31 7.50 -3.52
N PHE A 87 17.86 8.30 -2.57
CA PHE A 87 18.66 8.69 -1.41
C PHE A 87 19.11 7.48 -0.57
N ARG A 88 18.21 6.52 -0.33
CA ARG A 88 18.55 5.29 0.41
C ARG A 88 19.57 4.43 -0.36
N ALA A 89 19.39 4.28 -1.66
CA ALA A 89 20.32 3.53 -2.50
C ALA A 89 21.73 4.17 -2.50
N GLU A 90 21.80 5.50 -2.64
CA GLU A 90 23.06 6.25 -2.56
C GLU A 90 23.72 6.13 -1.18
N ALA A 91 22.94 6.23 -0.10
CA ALA A 91 23.44 6.06 1.26
C ALA A 91 23.99 4.64 1.52
N GLU A 92 23.28 3.61 1.08
CA GLU A 92 23.74 2.22 1.20
C GLU A 92 24.99 1.96 0.34
N MET A 93 25.03 2.47 -0.89
CA MET A 93 26.22 2.39 -1.73
C MET A 93 27.42 3.09 -1.07
N ASN A 94 27.21 4.26 -0.46
CA ASN A 94 28.27 5.00 0.23
C ASN A 94 28.82 4.27 1.47
N ARG A 95 28.02 3.42 2.11
CA ARG A 95 28.43 2.57 3.23
C ARG A 95 29.35 1.42 2.81
N LEU A 96 29.28 0.98 1.57
CA LEU A 96 30.11 -0.13 1.08
C LEU A 96 31.57 0.33 0.89
N PRO A 97 32.56 -0.50 1.29
CA PRO A 97 33.96 -0.27 0.94
C PRO A 97 34.17 -0.12 -0.56
N ALA A 98 35.12 0.72 -0.98
CA ALA A 98 35.39 0.99 -2.39
C ALA A 98 35.72 -0.27 -3.20
N ALA A 99 36.44 -1.22 -2.60
CA ALA A 99 36.75 -2.50 -3.23
C ALA A 99 35.48 -3.31 -3.55
N ILE A 100 34.48 -3.32 -2.65
CA ILE A 100 33.22 -4.03 -2.86
C ILE A 100 32.37 -3.34 -3.93
N ARG A 101 32.34 -2.01 -3.96
CA ARG A 101 31.60 -1.26 -5.01
C ARG A 101 32.14 -1.48 -6.42
N ALA A 102 33.42 -1.81 -6.55
CA ALA A 102 34.06 -2.07 -7.84
C ALA A 102 33.81 -3.50 -8.36
N MET A 103 33.38 -4.42 -7.50
CA MET A 103 33.08 -5.80 -7.88
C MET A 103 31.74 -5.87 -8.60
N THR A 104 31.64 -6.82 -9.52
CA THR A 104 30.34 -7.21 -10.08
C THR A 104 29.52 -7.96 -9.04
N VAL A 105 28.20 -7.98 -9.20
CA VAL A 105 27.30 -8.74 -8.31
C VAL A 105 27.66 -10.23 -8.30
N GLU A 106 28.08 -10.76 -9.45
CA GLU A 106 28.51 -12.14 -9.61
C GLU A 106 29.79 -12.45 -8.81
N GLU A 107 30.83 -11.63 -8.98
CA GLU A 107 32.09 -11.77 -8.22
C GLU A 107 31.84 -11.66 -6.71
N PHE A 108 31.01 -10.69 -6.30
CA PHE A 108 30.64 -10.53 -4.90
C PHE A 108 29.96 -11.78 -4.36
N TRP A 109 29.02 -12.33 -5.13
CA TRP A 109 28.28 -13.53 -4.76
C TRP A 109 29.19 -14.75 -4.59
N PHE A 110 30.09 -15.00 -5.53
CA PHE A 110 31.03 -16.13 -5.46
C PHE A 110 32.09 -15.95 -4.37
N THR A 111 32.61 -14.74 -4.18
CA THR A 111 33.68 -14.46 -3.20
C THR A 111 33.19 -14.64 -1.77
N TYR A 112 31.96 -14.21 -1.49
CA TYR A 112 31.40 -14.22 -0.14
C TYR A 112 30.37 -15.32 0.10
N ASN A 113 30.20 -16.25 -0.84
CA ASN A 113 29.14 -17.27 -0.82
C ASN A 113 27.77 -16.66 -0.48
N GLY A 114 27.44 -15.55 -1.16
CA GLY A 114 26.16 -14.89 -0.97
C GLY A 114 25.01 -15.86 -1.23
N SER A 115 24.02 -15.91 -0.35
CA SER A 115 22.77 -16.62 -0.59
C SER A 115 21.63 -15.62 -0.40
N ALA A 116 20.92 -15.30 -1.49
CA ALA A 116 19.77 -14.38 -1.45
C ALA A 116 18.67 -14.94 -0.54
N LYS A 117 18.55 -16.27 -0.49
CA LYS A 117 17.61 -16.94 0.41
C LYS A 117 17.93 -16.61 1.87
N ASP A 118 19.20 -16.75 2.25
CA ASP A 118 19.65 -16.50 3.62
C ASP A 118 19.48 -15.03 3.98
N TYR A 119 19.79 -14.13 3.06
CA TYR A 119 19.57 -12.69 3.23
C TYR A 119 18.10 -12.35 3.42
N LEU A 120 17.20 -12.88 2.57
CA LEU A 120 15.76 -12.66 2.68
C LEU A 120 15.20 -13.21 4.00
N GLU A 121 15.67 -14.39 4.42
CA GLU A 121 15.28 -14.99 5.69
C GLU A 121 15.74 -14.14 6.88
N GLN A 122 16.99 -13.65 6.86
CA GLN A 122 17.50 -12.72 7.87
C GLN A 122 16.72 -11.41 7.89
N GLN A 123 16.36 -10.88 6.72
CA GLN A 123 15.57 -9.66 6.64
C GLN A 123 14.15 -9.87 7.19
N ALA A 124 13.53 -11.02 6.91
CA ALA A 124 12.23 -11.40 7.47
C ALA A 124 12.30 -11.53 9.00
N LYS A 125 13.34 -12.17 9.53
CA LYS A 125 13.60 -12.26 10.98
C LYS A 125 13.77 -10.86 11.59
N THR A 126 14.54 -10.00 10.96
CA THR A 126 14.78 -8.62 11.44
C THR A 126 13.48 -7.81 11.48
N LYS A 127 12.62 -7.93 10.45
CA LYS A 127 11.30 -7.28 10.42
C LYS A 127 10.36 -7.85 11.49
N ALA A 128 10.37 -9.17 11.70
CA ALA A 128 9.58 -9.81 12.76
C ALA A 128 10.01 -9.31 14.15
N VAL A 129 11.32 -9.20 14.40
CA VAL A 129 11.88 -8.67 15.66
C VAL A 129 11.55 -7.19 15.83
N ALA A 130 11.62 -6.39 14.76
CA ALA A 130 11.24 -4.96 14.83
C ALA A 130 9.75 -4.79 15.19
N ASN A 131 8.87 -5.63 14.64
CA ASN A 131 7.45 -5.62 14.98
C ASN A 131 7.19 -6.03 16.43
N THR A 132 7.86 -7.06 16.93
CA THR A 132 7.70 -7.47 18.35
C THR A 132 8.34 -6.47 19.31
N ALA A 133 9.49 -5.89 18.97
CA ALA A 133 10.14 -4.84 19.75
C ALA A 133 9.30 -3.57 19.81
N PHE A 134 8.68 -3.16 18.70
CA PHE A 134 7.75 -2.04 18.67
C PHE A 134 6.50 -2.31 19.52
N LEU A 135 5.91 -3.51 19.42
CA LEU A 135 4.76 -3.89 20.24
C LEU A 135 5.12 -3.99 21.74
N HIS A 136 6.33 -4.43 22.07
CA HIS A 136 6.84 -4.47 23.44
C HIS A 136 7.11 -3.06 23.98
N ALA A 137 7.69 -2.17 23.17
CA ALA A 137 7.91 -0.75 23.51
C ALA A 137 6.59 0.03 23.69
N LEU A 138 5.54 -0.36 22.96
CA LEU A 138 4.19 0.16 23.14
C LEU A 138 3.44 -0.45 24.33
N GLY A 139 4.05 -1.40 25.07
CA GLY A 139 3.40 -2.09 26.19
C GLY A 139 2.20 -2.96 25.77
N LYS A 140 2.07 -3.27 24.47
CA LYS A 140 0.93 -4.02 23.90
C LYS A 140 1.19 -5.52 23.78
N VAL A 141 2.44 -5.95 23.93
CA VAL A 141 2.72 -7.36 24.22
C VAL A 141 2.47 -7.52 25.72
N ASP A 142 1.21 -7.75 26.08
CA ASP A 142 0.86 -8.33 27.36
C ASP A 142 1.75 -9.55 27.53
N GLN A 143 2.72 -9.44 28.44
CA GLN A 143 3.38 -10.60 29.00
C GLN A 143 2.23 -11.52 29.37
N LYS A 144 2.15 -12.68 28.69
CA LYS A 144 1.27 -13.78 29.07
C LYS A 144 1.32 -13.83 30.58
N ARG A 145 0.24 -13.40 31.22
CA ARG A 145 0.08 -13.56 32.66
C ARG A 145 0.42 -15.01 32.88
N LYS A 146 1.49 -15.26 33.62
CA LYS A 146 1.73 -16.54 34.27
C LYS A 146 0.37 -16.94 34.82
N ARG A 147 -0.30 -17.88 34.15
CA ARG A 147 -1.52 -18.49 34.64
C ARG A 147 -1.04 -19.46 35.71
N GLU A 148 -0.52 -18.89 36.80
CA GLU A 148 -0.43 -19.59 38.07
C GLU A 148 -1.88 -19.73 38.51
N THR A 149 -2.29 -21.00 38.56
CA THR A 149 -3.52 -21.51 39.18
C THR A 149 -4.81 -21.36 38.34
N PRO A 150 -5.44 -22.48 37.90
CA PRO A 150 -6.84 -22.45 37.48
C PRO A 150 -7.69 -22.18 38.73
N GLY A 151 -8.18 -20.95 38.86
CA GLY A 151 -9.14 -20.59 39.88
C GLY A 151 -10.51 -21.24 39.60
N PRO A 152 -11.33 -21.49 40.64
CA PRO A 152 -12.56 -22.31 40.61
C PRO A 152 -13.74 -21.70 39.83
N ALA A 153 -13.51 -20.64 39.05
CA ALA A 153 -14.55 -19.97 38.27
C ALA A 153 -14.88 -20.69 36.94
N ASP A 154 -13.97 -21.52 36.41
CA ASP A 154 -14.22 -22.33 35.21
C ASP A 154 -15.14 -23.55 35.49
N ASP A 155 -15.30 -23.95 36.76
CA ASP A 155 -16.17 -25.08 37.14
C ASP A 155 -17.67 -24.68 37.12
N LEU A 156 -18.00 -23.42 37.38
CA LEU A 156 -19.39 -22.93 37.36
C LEU A 156 -20.00 -22.92 35.95
N TRP A 157 -19.20 -22.63 34.92
CA TRP A 157 -19.67 -22.66 33.53
C TRP A 157 -19.89 -24.08 33.03
N GLN A 158 -19.07 -25.04 33.46
CA GLN A 158 -19.27 -26.46 33.13
C GLN A 158 -20.45 -27.07 33.89
N GLN A 159 -20.67 -26.69 35.15
CA GLN A 159 -21.80 -27.13 35.95
C GLN A 159 -23.14 -26.58 35.42
N LYS A 160 -23.19 -25.31 34.99
CA LYS A 160 -24.38 -24.72 34.38
C LYS A 160 -24.77 -25.40 33.05
N LYS A 161 -23.78 -25.89 32.29
CA LYS A 161 -24.03 -26.64 31.05
C LYS A 161 -24.65 -28.01 31.34
N ARG A 162 -24.13 -28.75 32.33
CA ARG A 162 -24.71 -30.04 32.76
C ARG A 162 -26.15 -29.94 33.26
N ASN A 163 -26.47 -28.93 34.08
CA ASN A 163 -27.84 -28.74 34.58
C ASN A 163 -28.83 -28.36 33.46
N ARG A 164 -28.38 -27.70 32.38
CA ARG A 164 -29.22 -27.35 31.24
C ARG A 164 -29.57 -28.58 30.38
N ASP A 165 -28.66 -29.53 30.26
CA ASP A 165 -28.89 -30.75 29.48
C ASP A 165 -29.80 -31.75 30.24
N GLU A 166 -29.71 -31.81 31.58
CA GLU A 166 -30.63 -32.62 32.40
C GLU A 166 -32.08 -32.07 32.42
N GLN A 167 -32.28 -30.76 32.30
CA GLN A 167 -33.63 -30.18 32.19
C GLN A 167 -34.28 -30.42 30.82
N ARG A 168 -33.52 -30.58 29.74
CA ARG A 168 -34.08 -30.83 28.40
C ARG A 168 -34.59 -32.26 28.20
N GLN A 169 -34.19 -33.22 29.03
CA GLN A 169 -34.70 -34.59 28.97
C GLN A 169 -36.05 -34.80 29.68
N LYS A 170 -36.60 -33.80 30.38
CA LYS A 170 -37.84 -33.94 31.18
C LYS A 170 -39.07 -33.20 30.64
N GLN A 171 -39.04 -32.62 29.44
CA GLN A 171 -40.24 -32.03 28.83
C GLN A 171 -40.65 -32.76 27.54
N PRO A 172 -41.88 -33.31 27.46
CA PRO A 172 -42.41 -33.84 26.22
C PRO A 172 -42.66 -32.73 25.21
N GLN A 173 -42.40 -33.04 23.94
CA GLN A 173 -42.50 -32.13 22.81
C GLN A 173 -43.93 -31.63 22.61
N ALA A 174 -44.11 -30.32 22.68
CA ALA A 174 -45.29 -29.64 22.16
C ALA A 174 -44.85 -28.69 21.04
N SER A 175 -45.36 -28.97 19.85
CA SER A 175 -45.20 -28.21 18.61
C SER A 175 -45.89 -26.84 18.67
N GLY A 176 -45.25 -25.83 18.08
CA GLY A 176 -45.85 -24.53 17.74
C GLY A 176 -44.74 -23.57 17.35
N PHE A 177 -44.46 -23.35 16.06
CA PHE A 177 -45.11 -22.32 15.22
C PHE A 177 -45.23 -20.97 15.94
N ASN A 178 -44.44 -19.97 15.53
CA ASN A 178 -44.93 -18.74 14.87
C ASN A 178 -43.95 -17.54 15.03
N GLY A 179 -43.82 -16.75 13.96
CA GLY A 179 -43.68 -15.29 14.06
C GLY A 179 -42.28 -14.68 14.14
N GLY A 180 -41.52 -14.70 13.04
CA GLY A 180 -40.42 -13.78 12.82
C GLY A 180 -40.95 -12.36 12.64
N SER A 181 -40.70 -11.49 13.61
CA SER A 181 -41.03 -10.06 13.57
C SER A 181 -39.77 -9.23 13.34
N SER A 182 -39.94 -8.27 12.44
CA SER A 182 -39.01 -7.22 12.04
C SER A 182 -38.46 -6.44 13.23
N SER A 183 -37.17 -6.09 13.20
CA SER A 183 -36.72 -4.84 13.80
C SER A 183 -35.50 -4.30 13.07
N MET A 184 -35.71 -3.12 12.49
CA MET A 184 -34.70 -2.22 11.99
C MET A 184 -33.88 -1.69 13.17
N SER A 185 -32.58 -1.51 12.99
CA SER A 185 -31.82 -0.54 13.78
C SER A 185 -30.74 0.10 12.94
N SER A 186 -30.98 1.37 12.67
CA SER A 186 -30.11 2.39 12.12
C SER A 186 -28.85 2.54 12.96
N ASN A 187 -27.69 2.53 12.31
CA ASN A 187 -26.40 2.76 12.94
C ASN A 187 -25.69 3.91 12.21
N THR A 188 -25.86 5.13 12.69
CA THR A 188 -25.11 6.32 12.25
C THR A 188 -24.66 7.10 13.48
N SER A 189 -23.58 6.65 14.12
CA SER A 189 -22.89 7.44 15.14
C SER A 189 -21.68 8.13 14.52
N GLN A 190 -21.86 9.41 14.22
CA GLN A 190 -20.80 10.34 13.91
C GLN A 190 -19.96 10.61 15.15
N HIS A 191 -18.65 10.38 15.09
CA HIS A 191 -17.70 11.08 15.94
C HIS A 191 -16.38 11.28 15.19
N ARG A 192 -16.14 12.53 14.77
CA ARG A 192 -14.86 13.02 14.26
C ARG A 192 -14.35 14.08 15.24
N PRO A 193 -13.28 13.84 16.00
CA PRO A 193 -12.63 14.90 16.76
C PRO A 193 -11.59 15.60 15.89
N SER A 194 -11.87 16.86 15.57
CA SER A 194 -10.90 17.83 15.10
C SER A 194 -10.11 18.37 16.30
N HIS A 195 -8.83 18.05 16.42
CA HIS A 195 -7.90 18.90 17.17
C HIS A 195 -6.58 19.01 16.43
N GLN A 196 -6.46 20.14 15.74
CA GLN A 196 -5.21 20.76 15.35
C GLN A 196 -4.35 20.96 16.60
N SER A 197 -3.08 20.56 16.52
CA SER A 197 -2.06 21.05 17.44
C SER A 197 -0.85 21.40 16.60
N ALA A 198 -0.79 22.70 16.28
CA ALA A 198 0.39 23.36 15.76
C ALA A 198 1.56 23.14 16.72
N ARG A 199 2.51 22.29 16.32
CA ARG A 199 3.80 22.18 16.99
C ARG A 199 4.74 23.22 16.38
N HIS A 200 4.82 24.31 17.12
CA HIS A 200 5.93 25.24 17.24
C HIS A 200 7.29 24.58 16.92
N ASN A 201 8.01 25.12 15.95
CA ASN A 201 9.35 24.67 15.56
C ASN A 201 10.35 25.81 15.85
N PRO A 202 11.09 25.79 16.98
CA PRO A 202 12.13 26.77 17.24
C PRO A 202 13.47 26.17 16.84
N TYR A 203 13.89 26.39 15.59
CA TYR A 203 15.30 26.23 15.24
C TYR A 203 15.92 27.61 15.10
N PRO A 204 16.91 27.96 15.95
CA PRO A 204 17.64 29.19 15.81
C PRO A 204 18.63 29.07 14.65
N ASP A 205 18.66 30.16 13.92
CA ASP A 205 19.57 30.57 12.87
C ASP A 205 21.05 30.35 13.28
N GLN A 206 21.68 29.26 12.84
CA GLN A 206 23.13 29.11 12.91
C GLN A 206 23.76 29.73 11.67
N GLN A 207 23.90 31.04 11.76
CA GLN A 207 24.79 31.82 10.93
C GLN A 207 26.26 31.46 11.18
N GLN A 208 27.02 31.41 10.09
CA GLN A 208 28.42 31.80 9.99
C GLN A 208 29.47 30.99 10.77
N ARG A 209 30.06 30.00 10.09
CA ARG A 209 31.53 29.81 10.13
C ARG A 209 32.07 29.52 8.74
N ARG A 210 32.34 30.61 8.00
CA ARG A 210 33.30 30.63 6.91
C ARG A 210 34.69 30.40 7.50
N HIS A 211 35.19 29.17 7.48
CA HIS A 211 36.61 28.92 7.59
C HIS A 211 37.20 28.90 6.18
N GLN A 212 37.82 30.02 5.81
CA GLN A 212 38.74 30.07 4.68
C GLN A 212 39.98 29.27 5.07
N SER A 213 40.21 28.16 4.39
CA SER A 213 41.48 27.44 4.44
C SER A 213 42.40 28.03 3.37
N PRO A 214 43.63 28.48 3.70
CA PRO A 214 44.60 28.84 2.68
C PRO A 214 45.10 27.58 1.97
N PHE A 215 44.87 27.51 0.66
CA PHE A 215 45.43 26.49 -0.22
C PHE A 215 46.95 26.70 -0.33
N VAL A 216 47.72 25.78 0.26
CA VAL A 216 49.17 25.69 0.11
C VAL A 216 49.45 24.92 -1.17
N GLY A 217 50.02 25.60 -2.17
CA GLY A 217 50.37 24.99 -3.46
C GLY A 217 51.52 23.97 -3.38
N PRO A 218 51.64 23.07 -4.37
CA PRO A 218 52.64 22.01 -4.37
C PRO A 218 54.06 22.54 -4.61
N ARG A 219 54.99 22.19 -3.71
CA ARG A 219 56.44 22.34 -3.92
C ARG A 219 56.90 21.33 -4.97
N SER A 220 57.32 21.85 -6.11
CA SER A 220 58.10 21.13 -7.12
C SER A 220 59.50 20.88 -6.57
N THR A 221 59.80 19.65 -6.16
CA THR A 221 61.19 19.20 -5.99
C THR A 221 61.60 18.48 -7.26
N ARG A 222 62.50 19.13 -7.99
CA ARG A 222 63.18 18.66 -9.19
C ARG A 222 64.59 18.27 -8.75
N ASP A 223 64.83 16.98 -8.59
CA ASP A 223 66.18 16.39 -8.49
C ASP A 223 66.29 15.40 -9.67
N ARG A 224 67.08 15.73 -10.69
CA ARG A 224 68.50 15.40 -10.92
C ARG A 224 68.72 13.93 -11.25
#